data_AF-H0FW19-F1
#
_entry.id   AF-H0FW19-F1
#
_cell.length_a   1.000
_cell.length_b   1.000
_cell.length_c   1.000
_cell.angle_alpha   90.00
_cell.angle_beta   90.00
_cell.angle_gamma   90.00
#
_symmetry.space_group_name_H-M   'P 1'
#
loop_
_entity.id
_entity.type
_entity.pdbx_description
1 polymer ?
#
loop_
_entity_poly.entity_id
_entity_poly.type
_entity_poly.pdbx_seq_one_letter_code
_entity_poly.pdbx_strand_id
1 'polypeptide(L)'
;MERLVVDFAKTVALPRPASTVIIGNTGIAQASLSDDRTVILTGKTPGSTNLIVIDSDGAEVANLVLDVVASSSRLVTVHQGARRTTFTCARRCDPVLLVGDDADHFNATASQIAARNGFSAPSPDNQQ
;
A
#
# COMPACT_ATOMS: atom_id res chain seq x y z
N MET A 1 5.35 18.03 -1.25
CA MET A 1 4.90 16.79 -1.94
C MET A 1 5.55 15.63 -1.21
N GLU A 2 4.76 14.66 -0.80
CA GLU A 2 5.21 13.49 -0.06
C GLU A 2 5.07 12.24 -0.91
N ARG A 3 6.16 11.49 -1.07
CA ARG A 3 6.18 10.29 -1.91
C ARG A 3 5.96 9.04 -1.06
N LEU A 4 4.99 8.23 -1.45
CA LEU A 4 4.64 6.95 -0.84
C LEU A 4 4.87 5.81 -1.84
N VAL A 5 5.12 4.62 -1.32
CA VAL A 5 5.21 3.40 -2.11
C VAL A 5 4.00 2.53 -1.79
N VAL A 6 3.37 1.95 -2.81
CA VAL A 6 2.27 0.97 -2.64
C VAL A 6 2.69 -0.13 -1.66
N ASP A 7 1.82 -0.43 -0.70
CA ASP A 7 2.00 -1.41 0.38
C ASP A 7 3.07 -1.05 1.44
N PHE A 8 3.61 0.17 1.41
CA PHE A 8 4.55 0.66 2.42
C PHE A 8 3.89 1.72 3.30
N ALA A 9 4.23 1.68 4.59
CA ALA A 9 3.88 2.72 5.54
C ALA A 9 5.00 3.77 5.64
N LYS A 10 4.62 5.03 5.85
CA LYS A 10 5.54 6.12 6.16
C LYS A 10 4.98 6.94 7.31
N THR A 11 5.82 7.24 8.29
CA THR A 11 5.45 8.10 9.42
C THR A 11 5.83 9.54 9.13
N VAL A 12 4.94 10.47 9.40
CA VAL A 12 5.14 11.91 9.25
C VAL A 12 4.87 12.60 10.58
N ALA A 13 5.87 13.34 11.08
CA ALA A 13 5.72 14.18 12.26
C ALA A 13 5.02 15.49 11.89
N LEU A 14 4.06 15.90 12.72
CA LEU A 14 3.30 17.12 12.58
C LEU A 14 3.94 18.26 13.39
N PRO A 15 3.86 19.51 12.91
CA PRO A 15 4.41 20.66 13.63
C PRO A 15 3.57 21.05 14.85
N ARG A 16 2.30 20.63 14.92
CA ARG A 16 1.34 20.94 15.99
C ARG A 16 0.44 19.72 16.25
N PRO A 17 -0.20 19.63 17.43
CA PRO A 17 -1.23 18.63 17.69
C PRO A 17 -2.37 18.70 16.66
N ALA A 18 -2.84 17.55 16.23
CA ALA A 18 -3.94 17.37 15.30
C ALA A 18 -5.01 16.47 15.90
N SER A 19 -6.27 16.72 15.52
CA SER A 19 -7.40 15.90 15.93
C SER A 19 -7.96 15.06 14.78
N THR A 20 -7.82 15.55 13.54
CA THR A 20 -8.49 14.96 12.39
C THR A 20 -7.56 14.91 11.20
N VAL A 21 -7.65 13.80 10.45
CA VAL A 21 -6.92 13.58 9.21
C VAL A 21 -7.91 13.27 8.09
N ILE A 22 -7.71 13.92 6.95
CA ILE A 22 -8.58 13.80 5.77
C ILE A 22 -7.69 13.42 4.59
N ILE A 23 -8.10 12.40 3.85
CA ILE A 23 -7.52 12.02 2.57
C ILE A 23 -8.54 12.29 1.47
N GLY A 24 -8.13 12.96 0.40
CA GLY A 24 -9.02 13.25 -0.73
C GLY A 24 -9.57 11.98 -1.39
N ASN A 25 -8.72 10.99 -1.68
CA ASN A 25 -9.11 9.71 -2.25
C ASN A 25 -8.50 8.52 -1.48
N THR A 26 -9.33 7.83 -0.68
CA THR A 26 -8.94 6.69 0.17
C THR A 26 -8.63 5.39 -0.60
N GLY A 27 -8.87 5.37 -1.91
CA GLY A 27 -8.42 4.31 -2.82
C GLY A 27 -6.94 4.43 -3.21
N ILE A 28 -6.38 5.65 -3.16
CA ILE A 28 -4.98 5.94 -3.50
C ILE A 28 -4.06 5.78 -2.29
N ALA A 29 -4.46 6.36 -1.15
CA ALA A 29 -3.72 6.29 0.11
C ALA A 29 -4.67 6.20 1.30
N GLN A 30 -4.17 5.78 2.46
CA GLN A 30 -4.85 5.95 3.74
C GLN A 30 -3.92 6.64 4.73
N ALA A 31 -4.51 7.25 5.76
CA ALA A 31 -3.78 7.86 6.84
C ALA A 31 -4.48 7.58 8.17
N SER A 32 -3.69 7.46 9.24
CA SER A 32 -4.18 7.36 10.62
C SER A 32 -3.28 8.16 11.55
N LEU A 33 -3.85 8.68 12.64
CA LEU A 33 -3.07 9.27 13.73
C LEU A 33 -2.54 8.15 14.62
N SER A 34 -1.22 8.12 14.83
CA SER A 34 -0.61 7.27 15.86
C SER A 34 -0.71 7.93 17.25
N ASP A 35 -0.58 9.26 17.25
CA ASP A 35 -0.78 10.16 18.37
C ASP A 35 -1.18 11.53 17.81
N ASP A 36 -1.33 12.54 18.68
CA ASP A 36 -1.73 13.89 18.27
C ASP A 36 -0.70 14.61 17.38
N ARG A 37 0.54 14.13 17.27
CA ARG A 37 1.62 14.75 16.49
C ARG A 37 2.21 13.85 15.41
N THR A 38 1.63 12.69 15.17
CA THR A 38 2.21 11.68 14.28
C THR A 38 1.15 11.06 13.40
N VAL A 39 1.33 11.18 12.08
CA VAL A 39 0.49 10.53 11.07
C VAL A 39 1.23 9.34 10.47
N ILE A 40 0.56 8.20 10.39
CA ILE A 40 0.99 7.04 9.61
C ILE A 40 0.26 7.10 8.28
N LEU A 41 1.01 7.16 7.19
CA LEU A 41 0.52 7.11 5.82
C LEU A 41 0.76 5.72 5.24
N THR A 42 -0.18 5.20 4.44
CA THR A 42 0.00 3.95 3.68
C THR A 42 -0.41 4.16 2.24
N GLY A 43 0.48 3.84 1.30
CA GLY A 43 0.16 3.83 -0.13
C GLY A 43 -0.66 2.60 -0.51
N LYS A 44 -1.73 2.77 -1.29
CA LYS A 44 -2.62 1.67 -1.73
C LYS A 44 -2.56 1.44 -3.22
N THR A 45 -2.85 2.46 -4.01
CA THR A 45 -2.87 2.38 -5.48
C THR A 45 -2.06 3.53 -6.07
N PRO A 46 -1.31 3.33 -7.16
CA PRO A 46 -0.58 4.41 -7.79
C PRO A 46 -1.49 5.58 -8.20
N GLY A 47 -1.03 6.80 -7.96
CA GLY A 47 -1.77 8.02 -8.27
C GLY A 47 -1.43 9.16 -7.31
N SER A 48 -2.05 10.32 -7.54
CA SER A 48 -1.86 11.50 -6.70
C SER A 48 -3.15 11.86 -5.95
N THR A 49 -3.02 12.19 -4.67
CA THR A 49 -4.10 12.69 -3.83
C THR A 49 -3.57 13.73 -2.85
N ASN A 50 -4.40 14.23 -1.94
CA ASN A 50 -3.98 15.15 -0.89
C ASN A 50 -4.31 14.61 0.49
N LEU A 51 -3.51 15.06 1.45
CA LEU A 51 -3.67 14.88 2.88
C LEU A 51 -3.92 16.26 3.49
N ILE A 52 -5.01 16.40 4.23
CA ILE A 52 -5.29 17.58 5.05
C ILE A 52 -5.35 17.13 6.50
N VAL A 53 -4.65 17.85 7.36
CA VAL A 53 -4.60 17.61 8.80
C VAL A 53 -5.08 18.87 9.50
N ILE A 54 -6.02 18.72 10.43
CA ILE A 54 -6.58 19.84 11.20
C ILE A 54 -6.47 19.58 12.70
N ASP A 55 -6.35 20.67 13.46
CA ASP A 55 -6.37 20.65 14.92
C ASP A 55 -7.81 20.70 15.47
N SER A 56 -7.92 20.62 16.79
CA SER A 56 -9.20 20.63 17.50
C SER A 56 -10.00 21.92 17.32
N ASP A 57 -9.34 23.02 16.95
CA ASP A 57 -9.97 24.31 16.71
C ASP A 57 -10.42 24.46 15.25
N GLY A 58 -10.18 23.44 14.42
CA GLY A 58 -10.52 23.42 13.01
C GLY A 58 -9.51 24.15 12.13
N ALA A 59 -8.36 24.55 12.66
CA ALA A 59 -7.31 25.19 11.88
C ALA A 59 -6.43 24.15 11.18
N GLU A 60 -5.96 24.48 9.97
CA GLU A 60 -5.10 23.61 9.18
C GLU A 60 -3.71 23.48 9.83
N VAL A 61 -3.32 22.24 10.11
CA VAL A 61 -1.99 21.87 10.62
C VAL A 61 -1.06 21.56 9.46
N ALA A 62 -1.55 20.85 8.45
CA ALA A 62 -0.80 20.51 7.25
C ALA A 62 -1.73 20.25 6.05
N ASN A 63 -1.26 20.61 4.86
CA ASN A 63 -1.91 20.26 3.60
C ASN A 63 -0.83 19.87 2.58
N LEU A 64 -0.84 18.60 2.20
CA LEU A 64 0.25 17.97 1.47
C LEU A 64 -0.31 17.18 0.29
N VAL A 65 0.31 17.33 -0.88
CA VAL A 65 0.10 16.41 -2.00
C VAL A 65 0.85 15.12 -1.73
N LEU A 66 0.14 14.00 -1.80
CA LEU A 66 0.67 12.64 -1.75
C LEU A 66 0.82 12.10 -3.17
N ASP A 67 2.02 11.62 -3.49
CA ASP A 67 2.32 10.91 -4.73
C ASP A 67 2.61 9.44 -4.41
N VAL A 68 1.67 8.56 -4.74
CA VAL A 68 1.79 7.12 -4.50
C VAL A 68 2.34 6.49 -5.77
N VAL A 69 3.53 5.92 -5.65
CA VAL A 69 4.17 5.20 -6.75
C VAL A 69 4.09 3.69 -6.52
N ALA A 70 4.01 2.94 -7.62
CA ALA A 70 4.29 1.51 -7.55
C ALA A 70 5.68 1.30 -6.93
N SER A 71 5.88 0.16 -6.25
CA SER A 71 7.18 -0.22 -5.70
C SER A 71 8.21 -0.47 -6.80
N SER A 72 8.75 0.59 -7.39
CA SER A 72 9.68 0.50 -8.51
C SER A 72 11.08 0.04 -8.08
N SER A 73 11.32 -0.16 -6.78
CA SER A 73 12.66 -0.55 -6.33
C SER A 73 13.05 -1.98 -6.74
N ARG A 74 12.08 -2.82 -7.13
CA ARG A 74 12.32 -4.21 -7.56
C ARG A 74 11.33 -4.74 -8.61
N LEU A 75 10.33 -3.98 -9.04
CA LEU A 75 9.35 -4.50 -9.99
C LEU A 75 9.92 -4.57 -11.41
N VAL A 76 9.92 -5.77 -11.98
CA VAL A 76 10.28 -6.04 -13.38
C VAL A 76 9.05 -6.56 -14.08
N THR A 77 8.62 -5.87 -15.13
CA THR A 77 7.53 -6.30 -16.00
C THR A 77 8.09 -6.87 -17.29
N VAL A 78 7.69 -8.09 -17.63
CA VAL A 78 8.08 -8.79 -18.85
C VAL A 78 6.88 -8.81 -19.79
N HIS A 79 7.10 -8.37 -21.03
CA HIS A 79 6.10 -8.40 -22.10
C HIS A 79 6.46 -9.48 -23.12
N GLN A 80 5.58 -10.46 -23.30
CA GLN A 80 5.69 -11.50 -24.32
C GLN A 80 4.48 -11.38 -25.25
N GLY A 81 4.62 -10.55 -26.29
CA GLY A 81 3.48 -10.11 -27.10
C GLY A 81 2.47 -9.33 -26.25
N ALA A 82 1.20 -9.73 -26.28
CA ALA A 82 0.15 -9.13 -25.46
C ALA A 82 0.16 -9.59 -23.99
N ARG A 83 0.97 -10.61 -23.65
CA ARG A 83 1.04 -11.16 -22.29
C ARG A 83 1.99 -10.30 -21.45
N ARG A 84 1.49 -9.81 -20.32
CA ARG A 84 2.26 -9.00 -19.35
C ARG A 84 2.43 -9.79 -18.06
N THR A 85 3.65 -9.95 -17.56
CA THR A 85 3.88 -10.58 -16.25
C THR A 85 4.79 -9.72 -15.39
N THR A 86 4.46 -9.58 -14.11
CA THR A 86 5.21 -8.73 -13.19
C THR A 86 5.89 -9.57 -12.10
N PHE A 87 7.13 -9.21 -11.78
CA PHE A 87 7.97 -9.83 -10.76
C PHE A 87 8.54 -8.79 -9.82
N THR A 88 8.87 -9.19 -8.59
CA THR A 88 9.76 -8.44 -7.70
C THR A 88 11.13 -9.09 -7.68
N CYS A 89 12.16 -8.35 -8.06
CA CYS A 89 13.52 -8.85 -8.27
C CYS A 89 14.50 -8.27 -7.23
N ALA A 90 15.08 -9.16 -6.44
CA ALA A 90 16.27 -8.90 -5.62
C ALA A 90 17.47 -9.68 -6.20
N ARG A 91 18.01 -10.66 -5.46
CA ARG A 91 18.97 -11.64 -6.04
C ARG A 91 18.29 -12.68 -6.95
N ARG A 92 16.99 -12.87 -6.77
CA ARG A 92 16.09 -13.68 -7.61
C ARG A 92 14.80 -12.90 -7.82
N CYS A 93 14.07 -13.26 -8.86
CA CYS A 93 12.78 -12.67 -9.19
C CYS A 93 11.66 -13.59 -8.72
N ASP A 94 10.77 -13.06 -7.89
CA ASP A 94 9.60 -13.75 -7.40
C ASP A 94 8.33 -13.17 -8.07
N PRO A 95 7.35 -13.99 -8.44
CA PRO A 95 6.13 -13.52 -9.10
C PRO A 95 5.31 -12.65 -8.13
N VAL A 96 4.68 -11.59 -8.66
CA VAL A 96 3.73 -10.75 -7.92
C VAL A 96 2.40 -10.66 -8.66
N LEU A 97 1.34 -10.38 -7.92
CA LEU A 97 0.00 -10.15 -8.43
C LEU A 97 -0.22 -8.67 -8.70
N LEU A 98 -0.23 -8.26 -9.97
CA LEU A 98 -0.59 -6.91 -10.38
C LEU A 98 -1.80 -6.90 -11.33
N VAL A 99 -2.67 -5.91 -11.14
CA VAL A 99 -3.84 -5.70 -12.02
C VAL A 99 -3.36 -5.35 -13.43
N GLY A 100 -3.82 -6.11 -14.42
CA GLY A 100 -3.44 -5.97 -15.83
C GLY A 100 -2.34 -6.93 -16.28
N ASP A 101 -1.83 -7.79 -15.37
CA ASP A 101 -1.01 -8.92 -15.77
C ASP A 101 -1.88 -9.96 -16.52
N ASP A 102 -1.20 -10.77 -17.31
CA ASP A 102 -1.75 -11.89 -18.04
C ASP A 102 -2.54 -12.81 -17.10
N ALA A 103 -3.71 -13.24 -17.57
CA ALA A 103 -4.67 -13.97 -16.73
C ALA A 103 -4.11 -15.27 -16.17
N ASP A 104 -3.28 -15.99 -16.94
CA ASP A 104 -2.69 -17.25 -16.49
C ASP A 104 -1.70 -17.01 -15.34
N HIS A 105 -0.81 -16.02 -15.48
CA HIS A 105 0.15 -15.63 -14.44
C HIS A 105 -0.56 -15.14 -13.17
N PHE A 106 -1.61 -14.33 -13.34
CA PHE A 106 -2.41 -13.84 -12.23
C PHE A 106 -3.08 -14.99 -11.48
N ASN A 107 -3.82 -15.86 -12.19
CA ASN A 107 -4.55 -16.95 -11.56
C ASN A 107 -3.62 -17.98 -10.89
N ALA A 108 -2.49 -18.30 -11.54
CA ALA A 108 -1.48 -19.20 -10.99
C ALA A 108 -0.91 -18.64 -9.67
N THR A 109 -0.45 -17.38 -9.68
CA THR A 109 0.13 -16.75 -8.48
C THR A 109 -0.90 -16.63 -7.35
N ALA A 110 -2.16 -16.31 -7.67
CA ALA A 110 -3.25 -16.27 -6.69
C ALA A 110 -3.52 -17.64 -6.06
N SER A 111 -3.58 -18.71 -6.87
CA SER A 111 -3.81 -20.07 -6.38
C SER A 111 -2.69 -20.55 -5.44
N GLN A 112 -1.44 -20.24 -5.76
CA GLN A 112 -0.28 -20.59 -4.93
C GLN A 112 -0.31 -19.89 -3.57
N ILE A 113 -0.69 -18.61 -3.54
CA ILE A 113 -0.87 -17.85 -2.30
C ILE A 113 -2.02 -18.44 -1.47
N ALA A 114 -3.15 -18.76 -2.09
CA ALA A 114 -4.29 -19.35 -1.41
C ALA A 114 -3.93 -20.72 -0.79
N ALA A 115 -3.26 -21.59 -1.55
CA ALA A 115 -2.79 -22.89 -1.07
C ALA A 115 -1.83 -22.73 0.13
N ARG A 116 -0.84 -21.83 0.03
CA ARG A 116 0.07 -21.51 1.13
C ARG A 116 -0.69 -21.10 2.40
N ASN A 117 -1.65 -20.20 2.27
CA ASN A 117 -2.44 -19.72 3.40
C ASN A 117 -3.27 -20.85 4.05
N GLY A 118 -3.73 -21.83 3.26
CA GLY A 118 -4.39 -23.03 3.77
C GLY A 118 -3.49 -23.90 4.65
N PHE A 119 -2.17 -23.94 4.38
CA PHE A 119 -1.20 -24.62 5.25
C PHE A 119 -0.82 -23.81 6.50
N SER A 120 -1.14 -22.51 6.55
CA SER A 120 -0.84 -21.62 7.67
C SER A 120 -2.03 -21.38 8.60
N ALA A 121 -3.18 -22.03 8.35
CA ALA A 121 -4.27 -22.04 9.30
C ALA A 121 -3.86 -22.84 10.55
N PRO A 122 -3.97 -22.27 11.78
CA PRO A 122 -3.74 -23.03 12.99
C PRO A 122 -4.70 -24.23 13.03
N SER A 123 -4.18 -25.40 13.37
CA SER A 123 -5.02 -26.56 13.69
C SER A 123 -6.03 -26.14 14.75
N PRO A 124 -7.31 -26.54 14.65
CA PRO A 124 -8.26 -26.32 15.73
C PRO A 124 -7.74 -27.10 16.94
N ASP A 125 -7.13 -26.37 17.86
CA ASP A 125 -6.62 -26.92 19.10
C ASP A 125 -7.81 -27.41 19.92
N ASN A 126 -7.65 -28.63 20.39
CA ASN A 126 -8.57 -29.47 21.15
C ASN A 126 -9.28 -28.68 22.27
N GLN A 127 -10.51 -28.19 22.03
CA GLN A 127 -11.40 -27.78 23.13
C GLN A 127 -12.23 -28.98 23.56
N GLN A 128 -11.81 -29.54 24.70
CA GLN A 128 -12.59 -30.43 25.55
C GLN A 128 -13.89 -29.78 26.01
#